data_AF-A0A351WSK0-F1
#
_entry.id   AF-A0A351WSK0-F1
#
_cell.length_a   1.000
_cell.length_b   1.000
_cell.length_c   1.000
_cell.angle_alpha   90.00
_cell.angle_beta   90.00
_cell.angle_gamma   90.00
#
_symmetry.space_group_name_H-M   'P 1'
#
loop_
_entity.id
_entity.type
_entity.pdbx_description
1 polymer ?
#
loop_
_entity_poly.entity_id
_entity_poly.type
_entity_poly.pdbx_seq_one_letter_code
_entity_poly.pdbx_strand_id
1 'polypeptide(L)' 'HCATCHSLGGVDPASDGAPELSLMGGRMNGGFSPDLPGHQGIVLSATDIHDLKVLLNVN' A
#
# COMPACT_ATOMS: atom_id res chain seq x y z
N HIS A 1 8.54 3.42 -4.39
CA HIS A 1 8.01 3.01 -5.70
C HIS A 1 6.52 2.62 -5.67
N CYS A 2 5.77 2.91 -4.59
CA CYS A 2 4.31 2.70 -4.59
C CYS A 2 3.59 3.76 -5.44
N ALA A 3 4.08 5.01 -5.37
CA ALA A 3 3.56 6.16 -6.09
C ALA A 3 3.59 6.05 -7.64
N THR A 4 4.32 5.07 -8.16
CA THR A 4 4.42 4.81 -9.61
C THR A 4 3.21 4.06 -10.14
N CYS A 5 2.54 3.29 -9.29
CA CYS A 5 1.31 2.57 -9.63
C CYS A 5 0.09 3.12 -8.90
N HIS A 6 0.29 3.79 -7.75
CA HIS A 6 -0.80 4.25 -6.90
C HIS A 6 -0.67 5.72 -6.50
N SER A 7 -1.79 6.45 -6.48
CA SER A 7 -1.98 7.69 -5.72
C SER A 7 -1.89 7.39 -4.22
N LEU A 8 -0.79 7.80 -3.58
CA LEU A 8 -0.70 7.71 -2.13
C LEU A 8 -1.47 8.86 -1.48
N GLY A 9 -2.54 8.54 -0.76
CA GLY A 9 -3.34 9.55 -0.06
C GLY A 9 -4.43 10.20 -0.91
N GLY A 10 -4.88 9.52 -1.97
CA GLY A 10 -5.98 9.95 -2.82
C GLY A 10 -6.46 8.80 -3.69
N VAL A 11 -7.35 9.10 -4.63
CA VAL A 11 -7.93 8.09 -5.53
C VAL A 11 -6.92 7.73 -6.63
N ASP A 12 -6.73 6.43 -6.84
CA ASP A 12 -5.97 5.87 -7.94
C ASP A 12 -6.67 6.18 -9.27
N PRO A 13 -5.95 6.69 -10.28
CA PRO A 13 -6.51 6.89 -11.61
C PRO A 13 -6.94 5.54 -12.20
N ALA A 14 -8.20 5.46 -12.62
CA ALA A 14 -8.81 4.23 -13.16
C ALA A 14 -8.09 3.66 -14.41
N SER A 15 -7.24 4.45 -15.07
CA SER A 15 -6.49 4.10 -16.28
C SER A 15 -5.24 3.26 -16.02
N ASP A 16 -4.77 3.15 -14.78
CA ASP A 16 -3.39 2.72 -14.52
C ASP A 16 -3.30 1.24 -14.14
N GLY A 17 -4.43 0.53 -14.13
CA GLY A 17 -4.53 -0.91 -13.89
C GLY A 17 -4.25 -1.35 -12.45
N ALA A 18 -3.85 -0.41 -11.59
CA ALA A 18 -3.68 -0.61 -10.17
C ALA A 18 -5.03 -0.46 -9.43
N PRO A 19 -5.33 -1.31 -8.43
CA PRO A 19 -6.56 -1.18 -7.66
C PRO A 19 -6.49 -0.01 -6.69
N GLU A 20 -7.61 0.69 -6.54
CA GLU A 20 -7.79 1.74 -5.52
C GLU A 20 -7.32 1.30 -4.13
N LEU A 21 -6.50 2.14 -3.48
CA LEU A 21 -5.99 1.88 -2.13
C LEU A 21 -6.66 2.69 -1.01
N SER A 22 -7.46 3.72 -1.35
CA SER A 22 -8.27 4.47 -0.38
C SER A 22 -9.15 3.53 0.43
N LEU A 23 -9.08 3.67 1.76
CA LEU A 23 -9.74 2.83 2.77
C LEU A 23 -9.35 1.34 2.72
N MET A 24 -8.24 0.98 2.04
CA MET A 24 -7.80 -0.41 1.85
C MET A 24 -6.59 -0.80 2.70
N GLY A 25 -6.28 -0.07 3.79
CA GLY A 25 -5.15 -0.39 4.67
C GLY A 25 -5.18 -1.84 5.17
N GLY A 26 -6.37 -2.41 5.39
CA GLY A 26 -6.54 -3.82 5.77
C GLY A 26 -5.95 -4.83 4.78
N ARG A 27 -5.85 -4.49 3.48
CA ARG A 27 -5.26 -5.37 2.45
C ARG A 27 -3.76 -5.59 2.64
N MET A 28 -3.07 -4.69 3.34
CA MET A 28 -1.65 -4.87 3.65
C MET A 28 -1.38 -6.10 4.52
N ASN A 29 -2.36 -6.58 5.30
CA ASN A 29 -2.21 -7.79 6.13
C ASN A 29 -1.96 -9.06 5.31
N GLY A 30 -2.46 -9.12 4.07
CA GLY A 30 -2.27 -10.29 3.19
C GLY A 30 -1.12 -10.13 2.21
N GLY A 31 -0.63 -8.90 2.00
CA GLY A 31 0.38 -8.59 0.98
C GLY A 31 1.79 -8.34 1.53
N PHE A 32 1.92 -8.07 2.83
CA PHE A 32 3.20 -7.74 3.46
C PHE A 32 3.32 -8.37 4.84
N SER A 33 4.52 -8.88 5.10
CA SER A 33 4.98 -9.33 6.42
C SER A 33 6.27 -8.59 6.76
N PRO A 34 6.52 -8.26 8.05
CA PRO A 34 7.73 -7.53 8.44
C PRO A 34 9.00 -8.24 7.97
N ASP A 35 9.90 -7.47 7.38
CA ASP A 35 11.24 -7.89 6.95
C ASP A 35 11.25 -9.03 5.90
N LEU A 36 10.10 -9.29 5.27
CA LEU A 36 9.94 -10.24 4.18
C LEU A 36 9.55 -9.53 2.87
N PRO A 37 9.99 -10.03 1.71
CA PRO A 37 9.57 -9.50 0.42
C PRO A 37 8.05 -9.63 0.23
N GLY A 38 7.39 -8.52 -0.10
CA GLY A 38 5.97 -8.46 -0.44
C GLY A 38 5.73 -8.09 -1.91
N HIS A 39 4.78 -7.19 -2.16
CA HIS A 39 4.45 -6.70 -3.50
C HIS A 39 5.68 -6.12 -4.22
N GLN A 40 5.94 -6.58 -5.44
CA GLN A 40 7.13 -6.21 -6.25
C GLN A 40 8.48 -6.46 -5.54
N GLY A 41 8.52 -7.38 -4.58
CA GLY A 41 9.73 -7.69 -3.82
C GLY A 41 10.14 -6.63 -2.80
N ILE A 42 9.28 -5.63 -2.54
CA ILE A 42 9.53 -4.59 -1.55
C ILE A 42 9.51 -5.23 -0.16
N VAL A 43 10.55 -4.96 0.62
CA VAL A 43 10.65 -5.35 2.03
C VAL A 43 10.30 -4.14 2.88
N LEU A 44 9.38 -4.33 3.83
CA LEU A 44 8.91 -3.28 4.74
C LEU A 44 9.10 -3.72 6.18
N SER A 45 9.47 -2.79 7.06
CA SER A 45 9.48 -3.05 8.49
C SER A 45 8.06 -3.14 9.05
N ALA A 46 7.91 -3.65 10.28
CA ALA A 46 6.62 -3.63 10.97
C ALA A 46 6.06 -2.20 11.11
N THR A 47 6.93 -1.20 11.32
CA THR A 47 6.57 0.21 11.42
C THR A 47 6.09 0.76 10.08
N ASP A 48 6.81 0.48 8.98
CA ASP A 48 6.38 0.95 7.64
C ASP A 48 5.02 0.36 7.26
N ILE A 49 4.79 -0.93 7.57
CA ILE A 49 3.50 -1.59 7.34
C ILE A 49 2.41 -0.92 8.16
N HIS A 50 2.67 -0.58 9.42
CA HIS A 50 1.72 0.14 10.26
C HIS A 50 1.39 1.53 9.69
N ASP A 51 2.42 2.31 9.34
CA ASP A 51 2.25 3.70 8.91
C ASP A 51 1.55 3.79 7.56
N LEU A 52 1.84 2.88 6.63
CA LEU A 52 1.11 2.77 5.37
C LEU A 52 -0.34 2.36 5.58
N LYS A 53 -0.65 1.44 6.52
CA LYS A 53 -2.05 1.10 6.85
C LYS A 53 -2.82 2.32 7.33
N VAL A 54 -2.19 3.14 8.17
CA VAL A 54 -2.79 4.39 8.64
C VAL A 54 -3.02 5.34 7.48
N LEU A 55 -1.99 5.60 6.67
CA LEU A 55 -2.05 6.49 5.50
C LEU A 55 -3.18 6.11 4.52
N LEU A 56 -3.34 4.81 4.25
CA LEU A 56 -4.35 4.28 3.33
C LEU A 56 -5.77 4.28 3.90
N ASN A 57 -5.96 4.43 5.22
CA ASN A 57 -7.28 4.44 5.85
C ASN A 57 -7.79 5.83 6.21
N VAL A 58 -6.96 6.86 6.06
CA VAL A 58 -7.33 8.27 6.33
C VAL A 58 -7.57 9.09 5.06
N ASN A 59 -7.32 8.49 3.89
CA ASN A 59 -7.50 9.06 2.56
C ASN A 59 -8.19 8.05 1.66
#